data_AF-A0A4P5VGR8-F1
#
_entry.id   AF-A0A4P5VGR8-F1
#
_cell.length_a   1.000
_cell.length_b   1.000
_cell.length_c   1.000
_cell.angle_alpha   90.00
_cell.angle_beta   90.00
_cell.angle_gamma   90.00
#
_symmetry.space_group_name_H-M   'P 1'
#
loop_
_entity.id
_entity.type
_entity.pdbx_description
1 polymer ?
#
loop_
_entity_poly.entity_id
_entity_poly.type
_entity_poly.pdbx_seq_one_letter_code
_entity_poly.pdbx_strand_id
1 'polypeptide(L)' 'MSQPWQNQHPDPDLKRVEAALRRSGLRARELARITNTGLVVTIDGELRTMRGAELDLALETNNED' A
#
# COMPACT_ATOMS: atom_id res chain seq x y z
N MET A 1 -18.04 26.25 -12.07
CA MET A 1 -18.56 25.62 -10.84
C MET A 1 -18.51 24.11 -11.04
N SER A 2 -17.50 23.45 -10.48
CA SER A 2 -17.31 21.99 -10.63
C SER A 2 -18.04 21.30 -9.49
N GLN A 3 -19.07 20.51 -9.78
CA GLN A 3 -19.81 19.78 -8.75
C GLN A 3 -18.92 18.67 -8.15
N PRO A 4 -18.96 18.44 -6.83
CA PRO A 4 -18.26 17.32 -6.21
C PRO A 4 -18.90 16.01 -6.66
N TRP A 5 -18.11 15.14 -7.30
CA TRP A 5 -18.51 13.77 -7.63
C TRP A 5 -18.65 12.98 -6.31
N GLN A 6 -19.83 13.08 -5.69
CA GLN A 6 -20.21 12.20 -4.59
C GLN A 6 -20.65 10.87 -5.20
N ASN A 7 -19.69 9.96 -5.38
CA ASN A 7 -19.94 8.58 -5.77
C ASN A 7 -20.57 7.85 -4.56
N GLN A 8 -21.87 8.03 -4.36
CA GLN A 8 -22.60 7.53 -3.18
C GLN A 8 -22.97 6.03 -3.25
N HIS A 9 -22.52 5.31 -4.29
CA HIS A 9 -22.68 3.87 -4.37
C HIS A 9 -21.31 3.17 -4.31
N PRO A 10 -21.07 2.25 -3.36
CA PRO A 10 -19.87 1.45 -3.37
C PRO A 10 -19.88 0.55 -4.60
N ASP A 11 -19.11 0.93 -5.61
CA ASP A 11 -18.92 0.14 -6.82
C ASP A 11 -18.34 -1.24 -6.42
N PRO A 12 -19.07 -2.35 -6.66
CA PRO A 12 -18.61 -3.67 -6.28
C PRO A 12 -17.32 -4.07 -7.02
N ASP A 13 -17.08 -3.55 -8.22
CA ASP A 13 -15.85 -3.78 -8.96
C ASP A 13 -14.70 -2.97 -8.36
N LEU A 14 -14.94 -1.75 -7.90
CA LEU A 14 -13.93 -0.98 -7.15
C LEU A 14 -13.51 -1.71 -5.88
N LYS A 15 -14.46 -2.28 -5.12
CA LYS A 15 -14.15 -3.12 -3.94
C LYS A 15 -13.32 -4.35 -4.29
N ARG A 16 -13.61 -5.02 -5.42
CA ARG A 16 -12.83 -6.17 -5.89
C ARG A 16 -11.41 -5.77 -6.28
N VAL A 17 -11.27 -4.63 -6.95
CA VAL A 17 -9.96 -4.06 -7.34
C VAL A 17 -9.16 -3.69 -6.10
N GLU A 18 -9.76 -3.02 -5.12
CA GLU A 18 -9.11 -2.69 -3.85
C GLU A 18 -8.58 -3.95 -3.15
N ALA A 19 -9.42 -4.99 -3.05
CA ALA A 19 -9.02 -6.26 -2.46
C ALA A 19 -7.87 -6.93 -3.23
N ALA A 20 -7.91 -6.87 -4.57
CA ALA A 20 -6.84 -7.41 -5.43
C ALA A 20 -5.53 -6.66 -5.25
N LEU A 21 -5.57 -5.32 -5.25
CA LEU A 21 -4.41 -4.46 -5.03
C LEU A 21 -3.80 -4.71 -3.64
N ARG A 22 -4.63 -4.81 -2.60
CA ARG A 22 -4.17 -5.13 -1.24
C ARG A 22 -3.43 -6.47 -1.20
N ARG A 23 -3.98 -7.52 -1.84
CA ARG A 23 -3.31 -8.83 -1.92
C ARG A 23 -1.99 -8.76 -2.68
N SER A 24 -1.94 -8.05 -3.80
CA SER A 24 -0.71 -7.85 -4.57
C SER A 24 0.35 -7.12 -3.77
N GLY A 25 -0.01 -6.08 -3.02
CA GLY A 25 0.90 -5.34 -2.15
C GLY A 25 1.48 -6.22 -1.03
N LEU A 26 0.63 -7.01 -0.36
CA LEU A 26 1.08 -7.97 0.66
C LEU A 26 2.05 -9.01 0.07
N ARG A 27 1.76 -9.53 -1.12
CA ARG A 27 2.63 -10.50 -1.78
C ARG A 27 3.96 -9.89 -2.22
N ALA A 28 3.96 -8.66 -2.73
CA ALA A 28 5.18 -7.93 -3.08
C ALA A 28 6.07 -7.73 -1.85
N ARG A 29 5.49 -7.35 -0.71
CA ARG A 29 6.21 -7.22 0.58
C ARG A 29 6.82 -8.55 1.02
N GLU A 30 6.03 -9.62 0.98
CA GLU A 30 6.52 -10.95 1.35
C GLU A 30 7.72 -11.39 0.48
N LEU A 31 7.63 -11.16 -0.83
CA LEU A 31 8.73 -11.45 -1.75
C LEU A 31 9.95 -10.60 -1.43
N ALA A 32 9.80 -9.29 -1.27
CA ALA A 32 10.90 -8.38 -0.95
C ALA A 32 11.61 -8.74 0.36
N ARG A 33 10.88 -9.26 1.35
CA ARG A 33 11.44 -9.80 2.59
C ARG A 33 12.28 -11.05 2.33
N ILE A 34 11.76 -12.01 1.56
CA ILE A 34 12.44 -13.28 1.27
C ILE A 34 13.69 -13.05 0.40
N THR A 35 13.59 -12.19 -0.60
CA THR A 35 14.65 -11.96 -1.59
C THR A 35 15.56 -10.79 -1.24
N ASN A 36 15.34 -10.15 -0.09
CA ASN A 36 16.03 -8.92 0.33
C ASN A 36 16.08 -7.85 -0.77
N THR A 37 14.99 -7.73 -1.52
CA THR A 37 14.86 -6.79 -2.65
C THR A 37 14.23 -5.49 -2.19
N GLY A 38 14.58 -4.38 -2.86
CA GLY A 38 13.96 -3.08 -2.62
C GLY A 38 12.53 -3.00 -3.19
N LEU A 39 11.64 -2.36 -2.44
CA LEU A 39 10.32 -1.94 -2.89
C LEU A 39 10.25 -0.42 -2.88
N VAL A 40 9.56 0.13 -3.88
CA VAL A 40 9.17 1.53 -3.90
C VAL A 40 7.82 1.64 -3.21
N VAL A 41 7.76 2.38 -2.12
CA VAL A 41 6.58 2.57 -1.27
C VAL A 41 6.35 4.06 -1.02
N THR A 42 5.11 4.43 -0.72
CA THR A 42 4.78 5.76 -0.23
C THR A 42 4.53 5.69 1.27
N ILE A 43 5.29 6.45 2.06
CA ILE A 43 5.12 6.57 3.51
C ILE A 43 5.02 8.06 3.82
N ASP A 44 3.99 8.46 4.56
CA ASP A 44 3.71 9.86 4.92
C ASP A 44 3.63 10.82 3.71
N GLY A 45 3.16 10.29 2.56
CA GLY A 45 3.07 11.04 1.30
C GLY A 45 4.37 11.14 0.50
N GLU A 46 5.48 10.59 1.00
CA GLU A 46 6.77 10.59 0.31
C GLU A 46 7.09 9.24 -0.32
N LEU A 47 7.59 9.27 -1.56
CA LEU A 47 8.05 8.07 -2.27
C LEU A 47 9.44 7.67 -1.75
N ARG A 48 9.57 6.45 -1.25
CA ARG A 48 10.80 5.91 -0.67
C ARG A 48 11.10 4.53 -1.25
N THR A 49 12.37 4.26 -1.51
CA THR A 49 12.85 2.91 -1.87
C THR A 49 13.39 2.25 -0.60
N MET A 50 12.82 1.12 -0.20
CA MET A 50 13.16 0.44 1.05
C MET A 50 13.38 -1.05 0.80
N ARG A 51 14.40 -1.65 1.43
CA ARG A 51 14.55 -3.10 1.46
C ARG A 51 13.45 -3.74 2.31
N GLY A 52 13.13 -5.01 2.06
CA GLY A 52 12.10 -5.72 2.81
C GLY A 52 12.24 -5.60 4.33
N ALA A 53 13.46 -5.74 4.88
CA ALA A 53 13.72 -5.60 6.31
C ALA A 53 13.52 -4.17 6.85
N GLU A 54 13.86 -3.15 6.06
CA GLU A 54 13.69 -1.73 6.45
C GLU A 54 12.21 -1.33 6.42
N LEU A 55 11.46 -1.86 5.46
CA LEU A 55 10.03 -1.64 5.33
C LEU A 55 9.25 -2.25 6.50
N ASP A 56 9.63 -3.45 6.96
CA ASP A 56 8.99 -4.11 8.10
C ASP A 56 9.10 -3.24 9.37
N LEU A 57 10.30 -2.72 9.66
CA LEU A 57 10.54 -1.84 10.81
C LEU A 57 9.76 -0.52 10.73
N ALA A 58 9.71 0.11 9.55
CA ALA A 58 8.99 1.37 9.36
C ALA A 58 7.47 1.22 9.56
N LEU A 59 6.91 0.06 9.20
CA LEU A 59 5.50 -0.24 9.43
C LEU A 59 5.21 -0.59 10.88
N GLU A 60 6.14 -1.21 11.60
CA GLU A 60 5.99 -1.43 13.05
C GLU A 60 5.94 -0.10 13.80
N THR A 61 6.83 0.84 13.46
CA THR A 61 6.91 2.18 14.07
C THR A 61 5.63 3.00 13.81
N ASN A 62 5.08 2.95 12.59
CA ASN A 62 3.87 3.70 12.23
C ASN A 62 2.56 3.14 12.84
N ASN A 63 2.58 1.97 13.49
CA ASN A 63 1.39 1.40 14.14
C ASN A 63 1.33 1.74 15.65
N GLU A 64 2.34 2.42 16.20
CA GLU A 64 2.41 2.82 17.62
C GLU A 64 1.91 4.26 17.87
N ASP A 65 1.59 5.02 16.81
CA ASP A 65 1.01 6.37 16.83
C ASP A 65 -0.48 6.38 16.42
#